data_AF-A0A368KQ66-F1
#
_entry.id   AF-A0A368KQ66-F1
#
_cell.length_a   1.000
_cell.length_b   1.000
_cell.length_c   1.000
_cell.angle_alpha   90.00
_cell.angle_beta   90.00
_cell.angle_gamma   90.00
#
_symmetry.space_group_name_H-M   'P 1'
#
loop_
_entity.id
_entity.type
_entity.pdbx_description
1 polymer ?
#
loop_
_entity_poly.entity_id
_entity_poly.type
_entity_poly.pdbx_seq_one_letter_code
_entity_poly.pdbx_strand_id
1 'polypeptide(L)'
;MMLVPTKNNLFFCLAISLSLVFFWSSLSVAEDLVEFLNGTEVQGEILEIRKPNQEFDFKFKIAGKEVTQTIAYAKVHAVTLKGKRFVLTEKEAAATARVVRTAEKVQQRIDTIGASVPDWLATTEMNHPATLDMTWPKNPGGPWDESKNIGQYIWGRVNPNVSRWRPGIKLVYHCLDLHQNEPDLLQRDKEKLGVMYFQLLQDYERAAYWLQQADAQPTTEPGIHLCECYWRLGSKSLAMQALAGNRLHISAIKLYGDMGEVDKALAVTQSFEKTSLFNEAWLNAGDALRAAGRLDEAIAYYQKVLDKNQARNQEYLSRYKGRAAEAIEAIRLFDQADVSKVADGKYRQSATGYNGPLEVEVTVNNARITQVKVTKHREKQFYAALTDTPQQIVEQQSYRNIDGTSGATITSQAIVNATAKALAQGAK
;
A
#
# COMPACT_ATOMS: atom_id res chain seq x y z
N MET A 1 58.55 -69.37 15.18
CA MET A 1 59.52 -68.82 14.20
C MET A 1 59.80 -67.38 14.63
N MET A 2 61.05 -67.12 15.06
CA MET A 2 61.64 -65.85 15.60
C MET A 2 60.98 -65.30 16.90
N LEU A 3 61.55 -65.38 18.12
CA LEU A 3 62.82 -64.83 18.71
C LEU A 3 63.02 -63.34 18.41
N VAL A 4 63.39 -62.40 19.29
CA VAL A 4 63.65 -62.20 20.74
C VAL A 4 63.84 -60.67 20.90
N PRO A 5 63.66 -60.05 22.08
CA PRO A 5 63.54 -58.59 22.24
C PRO A 5 64.82 -57.90 22.79
N THR A 6 64.94 -56.57 22.68
CA THR A 6 65.78 -55.75 23.58
C THR A 6 65.40 -54.25 23.65
N LYS A 7 65.01 -53.84 24.87
CA LYS A 7 65.34 -52.65 25.69
C LYS A 7 65.82 -51.31 25.08
N ASN A 8 65.18 -50.23 25.59
CA ASN A 8 65.71 -49.16 26.48
C ASN A 8 65.51 -47.69 26.02
N ASN A 9 65.21 -46.85 27.05
CA ASN A 9 65.37 -45.39 27.20
C ASN A 9 64.35 -44.48 26.49
N LEU A 10 63.96 -43.29 26.99
CA LEU A 10 63.88 -42.61 28.29
C LEU A 10 63.24 -41.23 27.94
N PHE A 11 62.36 -40.67 28.79
CA PHE A 11 61.89 -39.26 28.84
C PHE A 11 61.15 -38.62 27.64
N PHE A 12 59.91 -38.10 27.84
CA PHE A 12 59.58 -36.72 28.27
C PHE A 12 58.05 -36.48 28.16
N CYS A 13 57.53 -35.64 29.06
CA CYS A 13 56.11 -35.25 29.20
C CYS A 13 55.49 -34.57 27.96
N LEU A 14 54.20 -34.80 27.72
CA LEU A 14 53.24 -33.72 27.43
C LEU A 14 51.80 -34.18 27.76
N ALA A 15 51.14 -33.43 28.65
CA ALA A 15 49.73 -33.59 28.97
C ALA A 15 48.87 -33.09 27.80
N ILE A 16 47.90 -33.91 27.36
CA ILE A 16 46.82 -33.49 26.49
C ILE A 16 45.50 -33.82 27.20
N SER A 17 44.76 -32.77 27.54
CA SER A 17 43.42 -32.80 28.11
C SER A 17 42.42 -33.33 27.09
N LEU A 18 41.80 -34.47 27.39
CA LEU A 18 40.72 -35.06 26.60
C LEU A 18 39.37 -34.66 27.18
N SER A 19 38.76 -33.61 26.64
CA SER A 19 37.40 -33.21 26.98
C SER A 19 36.40 -34.09 26.23
N LEU A 20 35.77 -35.06 26.92
CA LEU A 20 34.62 -35.79 26.43
C LEU A 20 33.40 -34.86 26.38
N VAL A 21 32.98 -34.45 25.19
CA VAL A 21 31.69 -33.78 24.96
C VAL A 21 30.64 -34.86 24.71
N PHE A 22 29.75 -35.04 25.69
CA PHE A 22 28.49 -35.78 25.50
C PHE A 22 27.60 -34.96 24.56
N PHE A 23 27.37 -35.46 23.34
CA PHE A 23 26.28 -34.98 22.49
C PHE A 23 24.96 -35.49 23.07
N TRP A 24 24.29 -34.67 23.89
CA TRP A 24 22.85 -34.77 24.05
C TRP A 24 22.21 -34.22 22.77
N SER A 25 21.66 -35.10 21.94
CA SER A 25 20.72 -34.71 20.91
C SER A 25 19.43 -34.23 21.59
N SER A 26 19.36 -32.94 21.90
CA SER A 26 18.08 -32.30 22.17
C SER A 26 17.25 -32.39 20.90
N LEU A 27 16.22 -33.23 20.93
CA LEU A 27 15.08 -33.07 20.04
C LEU A 27 14.50 -31.68 20.33
N SER A 28 14.92 -30.69 19.53
CA SER A 28 14.23 -29.41 19.43
C SER A 28 12.82 -29.72 18.93
N VAL A 29 11.86 -29.75 19.85
CA VAL A 29 10.46 -29.74 19.47
C VAL A 29 10.25 -28.37 18.83
N ALA A 30 10.02 -28.34 17.52
CA ALA A 30 9.74 -27.10 16.81
C ALA A 30 8.59 -26.37 17.52
N GLU A 31 8.80 -25.10 17.87
CA GLU A 31 7.76 -24.25 18.45
C GLU A 31 6.54 -24.22 17.53
N ASP A 32 5.36 -24.11 18.12
CA ASP A 32 4.14 -23.94 17.34
C ASP A 32 4.16 -22.56 16.65
N LEU A 33 3.56 -22.48 15.48
CA LEU A 33 3.44 -21.23 14.71
C LEU A 33 1.98 -20.84 14.59
N VAL A 34 1.67 -19.57 14.85
CA VAL A 34 0.36 -18.98 14.55
C VAL A 34 0.50 -17.97 13.42
N GLU A 35 -0.16 -18.25 12.30
CA GLU A 35 -0.27 -17.35 11.14
C GLU A 35 -1.59 -16.57 11.25
N PHE A 36 -1.53 -15.28 11.56
CA PHE A 36 -2.71 -14.43 11.66
C PHE A 36 -3.21 -13.98 10.28
N LEU A 37 -4.51 -13.69 10.18
CA LEU A 37 -5.11 -13.21 8.92
C LEU A 37 -4.55 -11.86 8.46
N ASN A 38 -4.00 -11.05 9.39
CA ASN A 38 -3.34 -9.78 9.08
C ASN A 38 -1.89 -9.95 8.56
N GLY A 39 -1.44 -11.19 8.32
CA GLY A 39 -0.10 -11.50 7.82
C GLY A 39 0.99 -11.56 8.90
N THR A 40 0.65 -11.35 10.17
CA THR A 40 1.60 -11.53 11.28
C THR A 40 1.82 -13.01 11.54
N GLU A 41 3.06 -13.42 11.76
CA GLU A 41 3.42 -14.77 12.17
C GLU A 41 4.09 -14.71 13.55
N VAL A 42 3.65 -15.55 14.48
CA VAL A 42 4.18 -15.59 15.85
C VAL A 42 4.50 -17.03 16.23
N GLN A 43 5.74 -17.25 16.68
CA GLN A 43 6.17 -18.52 17.25
C GLN A 43 5.89 -18.57 18.75
N GLY A 44 5.49 -19.73 19.26
CA GLY A 44 5.15 -19.93 20.66
C GLY A 44 4.64 -21.34 20.95
N GLU A 45 3.79 -21.45 21.97
CA GLU A 45 3.22 -22.72 22.42
C GLU A 45 1.69 -22.59 22.48
N ILE A 46 0.98 -23.45 21.75
CA ILE A 46 -0.49 -23.54 21.84
C ILE A 46 -0.84 -24.45 23.02
N LEU A 47 -1.51 -23.90 24.02
CA LEU A 47 -1.75 -24.58 25.30
C LEU A 47 -3.07 -25.36 25.33
N GLU A 48 -4.20 -24.68 25.14
CA GLU A 48 -5.53 -25.27 25.17
C GLU A 48 -6.32 -24.86 23.93
N ILE A 49 -7.01 -25.82 23.29
CA ILE A 49 -7.84 -25.59 22.12
C ILE A 49 -9.31 -25.88 22.46
N ARG A 50 -10.15 -24.85 22.39
CA ARG A 50 -11.59 -24.93 22.68
C ARG A 50 -12.40 -24.86 21.39
N LYS A 51 -12.52 -26.01 20.71
CA LYS A 51 -13.20 -26.13 19.40
C LYS A 51 -14.65 -25.63 19.35
N PRO A 52 -15.52 -25.89 20.35
CA PRO A 52 -16.90 -25.38 20.33
C PRO A 52 -16.99 -23.85 20.30
N ASN A 53 -16.01 -23.18 20.91
CA ASN A 53 -15.90 -21.73 21.00
C ASN A 53 -15.03 -21.13 19.88
N GLN A 54 -14.43 -21.98 19.03
CA GLN A 54 -13.52 -21.60 17.97
C GLN A 54 -12.38 -20.69 18.47
N GLU A 55 -11.69 -21.09 19.53
CA GLU A 55 -10.57 -20.35 20.11
C GLU A 55 -9.50 -21.26 20.71
N PHE A 56 -8.33 -20.71 21.03
CA PHE A 56 -7.24 -21.39 21.72
C PHE A 56 -6.39 -20.43 22.55
N ASP A 57 -5.73 -20.92 23.59
CA ASP A 57 -4.73 -20.16 24.34
C ASP A 57 -3.34 -20.33 23.73
N PHE A 58 -2.65 -19.21 23.53
CA PHE A 58 -1.33 -19.17 22.92
C PHE A 58 -0.36 -18.41 23.80
N LYS A 59 0.74 -19.07 24.16
CA LYS A 59 1.83 -18.52 24.95
C LYS A 59 2.99 -18.16 24.04
N PHE A 60 3.41 -16.91 24.06
CA PHE A 60 4.49 -16.38 23.21
C PHE A 60 5.28 -15.30 23.94
N LYS A 61 6.42 -14.89 23.37
CA LYS A 61 7.29 -13.87 23.98
C LYS A 61 7.11 -12.51 23.32
N ILE A 62 6.94 -11.47 24.13
CA ILE A 62 6.99 -10.07 23.70
C ILE A 62 8.11 -9.38 24.49
N ALA A 63 9.11 -8.83 23.79
CA ALA A 63 10.26 -8.15 24.41
C ALA A 63 10.94 -8.98 25.53
N GLY A 64 11.04 -10.30 25.33
CA GLY A 64 11.65 -11.23 26.27
C GLY A 64 10.75 -11.69 27.45
N LYS A 65 9.54 -11.15 27.59
CA LYS A 65 8.56 -11.58 28.60
C LYS A 65 7.56 -12.55 28.01
N GLU A 66 7.21 -13.60 28.75
CA GLU A 66 6.16 -14.55 28.36
C GLU A 66 4.78 -13.93 28.57
N VAL A 67 3.92 -14.05 27.56
CA VAL A 67 2.54 -13.57 27.54
C VAL A 67 1.66 -14.72 27.04
N THR A 68 0.51 -14.93 27.69
CA THR A 68 -0.50 -15.89 27.24
C THR A 68 -1.77 -15.14 26.86
N GLN A 69 -2.34 -15.43 25.69
CA GLN A 69 -3.58 -14.83 25.21
C GLN A 69 -4.52 -15.88 24.63
N THR A 70 -5.82 -15.66 24.82
CA THR A 70 -6.87 -16.40 24.11
C THR A 70 -7.08 -15.79 22.73
N ILE A 71 -6.96 -16.62 21.70
CA ILE A 71 -7.05 -16.23 20.29
C ILE A 71 -8.24 -16.95 19.65
N ALA A 72 -9.17 -16.19 19.09
CA ALA A 72 -10.27 -16.72 18.29
C ALA A 72 -9.76 -17.16 16.91
N TYR A 73 -10.27 -18.30 16.41
CA TYR A 73 -9.97 -18.86 15.08
C TYR A 73 -10.20 -17.83 13.98
N ALA A 74 -11.25 -17.01 14.10
CA ALA A 74 -11.60 -15.95 13.16
C ALA A 74 -10.51 -14.88 12.96
N LYS A 75 -9.45 -14.86 13.78
CA LYS A 75 -8.28 -13.96 13.61
C LYS A 75 -7.07 -14.65 13.00
N VAL A 76 -7.13 -15.98 12.85
CA VAL A 76 -6.00 -16.85 12.53
C VAL A 76 -6.24 -17.55 11.22
N HIS A 77 -5.30 -17.41 10.30
CA HIS A 77 -5.31 -18.16 9.05
C HIS A 77 -5.04 -19.64 9.34
N ALA A 78 -3.87 -19.93 9.90
CA ALA A 78 -3.42 -21.28 10.13
C ALA A 78 -2.57 -21.36 11.39
N VAL A 79 -2.51 -22.56 11.95
CA VAL A 79 -1.59 -22.92 13.02
C VAL A 79 -0.75 -24.11 12.60
N THR A 80 0.55 -24.09 12.91
CA THR A 80 1.39 -25.27 12.83
C THR A 80 1.60 -25.79 14.24
N LEU A 81 0.94 -26.90 14.56
CA LEU A 81 0.99 -27.56 15.86
C LEU A 81 1.83 -28.82 15.75
N LYS A 82 2.93 -28.91 16.49
CA LYS A 82 3.85 -30.07 16.47
C LYS A 82 4.28 -30.47 15.05
N GLY A 83 4.58 -29.47 14.21
CA GLY A 83 5.01 -29.67 12.82
C GLY A 83 3.89 -30.01 11.82
N LYS A 84 2.63 -30.08 12.25
CA LYS A 84 1.48 -30.27 11.34
C LYS A 84 0.66 -28.99 11.23
N ARG A 85 0.47 -28.52 9.99
CA ARG A 85 -0.30 -27.31 9.68
C ARG A 85 -1.80 -27.59 9.61
N PHE A 86 -2.58 -26.73 10.24
CA PHE A 86 -4.05 -26.74 10.24
C PHE A 86 -4.54 -25.35 9.85
N VAL A 87 -5.35 -25.26 8.79
CA VAL A 87 -6.03 -24.00 8.41
C VAL A 87 -7.27 -23.86 9.30
N LEU A 88 -7.34 -22.77 10.07
CA LEU A 88 -8.45 -22.49 10.98
C LEU A 88 -9.48 -21.55 10.33
N THR A 89 -8.98 -20.52 9.64
CA THR A 89 -9.76 -19.67 8.76
C THR A 89 -9.04 -19.62 7.43
N GLU A 90 -9.75 -19.93 6.35
CA GLU A 90 -9.19 -19.72 5.01
C GLU A 90 -8.71 -18.27 4.91
N LYS A 91 -7.42 -18.07 4.69
CA LYS A 91 -6.95 -16.82 4.10
C LYS A 91 -7.66 -16.86 2.77
N GLU A 92 -8.50 -15.87 2.48
CA GLU A 92 -8.91 -15.68 1.09
C GLU A 92 -7.61 -15.67 0.31
N ALA A 93 -7.33 -16.77 -0.40
CA ALA A 93 -6.09 -16.96 -1.13
C ALA A 93 -5.97 -15.72 -1.98
N ALA A 94 -4.97 -14.86 -1.73
CA ALA A 94 -4.87 -13.49 -2.23
C ALA A 94 -5.61 -13.41 -3.56
N ALA A 95 -6.88 -13.01 -3.48
CA ALA A 95 -7.81 -13.31 -4.55
C ALA A 95 -7.48 -12.32 -5.63
N THR A 96 -6.64 -12.76 -6.55
CA THR A 96 -6.41 -12.11 -7.85
C THR A 96 -7.72 -11.97 -8.63
N ALA A 97 -8.81 -12.60 -8.18
CA ALA A 97 -10.18 -12.21 -8.49
C ALA A 97 -10.71 -11.18 -7.49
N ARG A 98 -10.73 -9.91 -7.91
CA ARG A 98 -11.42 -8.82 -7.21
C ARG A 98 -12.84 -9.25 -6.84
N VAL A 99 -13.22 -9.14 -5.57
CA VAL A 99 -14.56 -9.56 -5.11
C VAL A 99 -15.62 -8.83 -5.91
N VAL A 100 -16.51 -9.56 -6.60
CA VAL A 100 -17.60 -8.98 -7.39
C VAL A 100 -18.86 -8.95 -6.53
N ARG A 101 -19.51 -7.79 -6.45
CA ARG A 101 -20.74 -7.56 -5.67
C ARG A 101 -21.75 -6.80 -6.51
N THR A 102 -23.05 -7.02 -6.25
CA THR A 102 -24.11 -6.19 -6.84
C THR A 102 -24.08 -4.78 -6.24
N ALA A 103 -24.73 -3.83 -6.91
CA ALA A 103 -24.85 -2.45 -6.40
C ALA A 103 -25.53 -2.41 -5.02
N GLU A 104 -26.59 -3.19 -4.83
CA GLU A 104 -27.34 -3.28 -3.58
C GLU A 104 -26.47 -3.82 -2.46
N LYS A 105 -25.63 -4.83 -2.74
CA LYS A 105 -24.76 -5.40 -1.71
C LYS A 105 -23.64 -4.44 -1.31
N VAL A 106 -23.09 -3.68 -2.26
CA VAL A 106 -22.13 -2.62 -1.96
C VAL A 106 -22.79 -1.53 -1.11
N GLN A 107 -23.98 -1.06 -1.50
CA GLN A 107 -24.71 -0.05 -0.72
C GLN A 107 -25.00 -0.53 0.70
N GLN A 108 -25.46 -1.78 0.87
CA GLN A 108 -25.68 -2.36 2.20
C GLN A 108 -24.41 -2.32 3.08
N ARG A 109 -23.22 -2.58 2.52
CA ARG A 109 -21.96 -2.48 3.28
C ARG A 109 -21.64 -1.05 3.67
N ILE A 110 -21.87 -0.10 2.77
CA ILE A 110 -21.68 1.33 3.04
C ILE A 110 -22.60 1.77 4.19
N ASP A 111 -23.87 1.38 4.13
CA ASP A 111 -24.88 1.76 5.13
C ASP A 111 -24.64 1.11 6.51
N THR A 112 -23.97 -0.04 6.55
CA THR A 112 -23.73 -0.79 7.81
C THR A 112 -22.33 -0.56 8.36
N ILE A 113 -21.29 -0.88 7.59
CA ILE A 113 -19.89 -0.75 8.00
C ILE A 113 -19.44 0.70 7.89
N GLY A 114 -19.79 1.37 6.78
CA GLY A 114 -19.37 2.76 6.54
C GLY A 114 -19.96 3.76 7.54
N ALA A 115 -21.21 3.53 7.96
CA ALA A 115 -21.88 4.35 8.99
C ALA A 115 -21.34 4.09 10.41
N SER A 116 -20.63 2.99 10.65
CA SER A 116 -20.17 2.62 11.98
C SER A 116 -18.93 3.41 12.42
N VAL A 117 -18.93 3.87 13.67
CA VAL A 117 -17.77 4.53 14.28
C VAL A 117 -16.64 3.50 14.45
N PRO A 118 -15.39 3.80 14.04
CA PRO A 118 -14.28 2.87 14.25
C PRO A 118 -13.94 2.70 15.75
N ASP A 119 -13.68 1.48 16.18
CA ASP A 119 -13.36 1.15 17.58
C ASP A 119 -12.16 1.94 18.13
N TRP A 120 -11.20 2.30 17.28
CA TRP A 120 -10.01 3.06 17.67
C TRP A 120 -10.28 4.55 17.89
N LEU A 121 -11.43 5.09 17.44
CA LEU A 121 -11.67 6.54 17.45
C LEU A 121 -11.75 7.09 18.88
N ALA A 122 -12.45 6.38 19.77
CA ALA A 122 -12.62 6.79 21.17
C ALA A 122 -11.27 6.90 21.89
N THR A 123 -10.39 5.92 21.70
CA THR A 123 -9.10 5.82 22.41
C THR A 123 -7.96 6.58 21.74
N THR A 124 -8.14 7.10 20.52
CA THR A 124 -7.11 7.85 19.82
C THR A 124 -6.97 9.26 20.40
N GLU A 125 -5.77 9.71 20.74
CA GLU A 125 -5.54 11.12 21.10
C GLU A 125 -5.35 11.97 19.83
N MET A 126 -5.87 13.21 19.80
CA MET A 126 -5.79 14.04 18.60
C MET A 126 -4.38 14.60 18.33
N ASN A 127 -3.53 14.74 19.34
CA ASN A 127 -2.11 15.10 19.20
C ASN A 127 -1.81 16.30 18.28
N HIS A 128 -2.72 17.29 18.30
CA HIS A 128 -2.62 18.53 17.53
C HIS A 128 -1.95 19.65 18.37
N PRO A 129 -1.34 20.67 17.72
CA PRO A 129 -0.84 21.84 18.43
C PRO A 129 -1.94 22.55 19.22
N ALA A 130 -1.61 23.10 20.39
CA ALA A 130 -2.54 23.90 21.19
C ALA A 130 -2.94 25.23 20.52
N THR A 131 -2.15 25.70 19.57
CA THR A 131 -2.36 26.94 18.80
C THR A 131 -3.32 26.76 17.62
N LEU A 132 -3.80 25.54 17.38
CA LEU A 132 -4.64 25.23 16.23
C LEU A 132 -6.03 25.85 16.43
N ASP A 133 -6.50 26.60 15.45
CA ASP A 133 -7.86 27.14 15.44
C ASP A 133 -8.85 25.99 15.19
N MET A 134 -9.47 25.54 16.28
CA MET A 134 -10.39 24.40 16.32
C MET A 134 -11.72 24.70 15.62
N THR A 135 -11.99 25.95 15.24
CA THR A 135 -13.20 26.31 14.47
C THR A 135 -13.07 25.98 12.98
N TRP A 136 -11.86 25.66 12.50
CA TRP A 136 -11.56 25.36 11.10
C TRP A 136 -12.33 26.22 10.09
N PRO A 137 -12.09 27.54 10.04
CA PRO A 137 -12.79 28.41 9.10
C PRO A 137 -12.43 28.05 7.66
N LYS A 138 -13.37 28.28 6.73
CA LYS A 138 -13.17 28.02 5.28
C LYS A 138 -11.98 28.81 4.71
N ASN A 139 -11.82 30.06 5.15
CA ASN A 139 -10.73 30.94 4.77
C ASN A 139 -10.00 31.42 6.04
N PRO A 140 -8.89 30.78 6.42
CA PRO A 140 -8.16 31.20 7.63
C PRO A 140 -7.55 32.61 7.55
N GLY A 141 -7.41 33.16 6.34
CA GLY A 141 -6.64 34.38 6.11
C GLY A 141 -5.15 34.19 6.42
N GLY A 142 -4.35 35.21 6.13
CA GLY A 142 -2.91 35.22 6.46
C GLY A 142 -2.05 34.23 5.66
N PRO A 143 -0.75 34.13 5.99
CA PRO A 143 0.18 33.19 5.37
C PRO A 143 -0.10 31.74 5.80
N TRP A 144 0.46 30.78 5.06
CA TRP A 144 0.40 29.35 5.43
C TRP A 144 1.04 29.11 6.80
N ASP A 145 0.27 28.56 7.73
CA ASP A 145 0.65 28.21 9.10
C ASP A 145 -0.07 26.94 9.59
N GLU A 146 0.65 25.82 9.50
CA GLU A 146 0.20 24.48 9.93
C GLU A 146 -0.02 24.36 11.45
N SER A 147 0.39 25.37 12.23
CA SER A 147 0.13 25.41 13.67
C SER A 147 -1.18 26.10 14.02
N LYS A 148 -1.84 26.75 13.05
CA LYS A 148 -3.04 27.57 13.25
C LYS A 148 -4.25 27.12 12.45
N ASN A 149 -4.10 26.56 11.26
CA ASN A 149 -5.24 26.10 10.47
C ASN A 149 -5.30 24.57 10.36
N ILE A 150 -6.46 23.97 10.67
CA ILE A 150 -6.69 22.52 10.61
C ILE A 150 -6.41 21.94 9.23
N GLY A 151 -6.87 22.57 8.15
CA GLY A 151 -6.65 22.09 6.78
C GLY A 151 -5.16 22.07 6.41
N GLN A 152 -4.43 23.10 6.80
CA GLN A 152 -2.98 23.21 6.58
C GLN A 152 -2.20 22.23 7.47
N TYR A 153 -2.63 22.04 8.72
CA TYR A 153 -2.09 21.02 9.63
C TYR A 153 -2.28 19.60 9.06
N ILE A 154 -3.48 19.29 8.56
CA ILE A 154 -3.77 18.00 7.94
C ILE A 154 -2.83 17.80 6.75
N TRP A 155 -2.74 18.78 5.86
CA TRP A 155 -1.89 18.69 4.69
C TRP A 155 -0.40 18.54 5.02
N GLY A 156 0.14 19.40 5.89
CA GLY A 156 1.58 19.49 6.14
C GLY A 156 2.11 18.52 7.20
N ARG A 157 1.27 18.12 8.16
CA ARG A 157 1.70 17.30 9.31
C ARG A 157 0.96 15.98 9.44
N VAL A 158 -0.31 15.87 9.06
CA VAL A 158 -1.03 14.58 9.14
C VAL A 158 -0.68 13.69 7.96
N ASN A 159 -0.98 14.15 6.74
CA ASN A 159 -0.85 13.34 5.54
C ASN A 159 0.54 12.70 5.34
N PRO A 160 1.68 13.39 5.58
CA PRO A 160 2.99 12.78 5.41
C PRO A 160 3.43 11.88 6.59
N ASN A 161 2.63 11.71 7.64
CA ASN A 161 3.01 10.98 8.85
C ASN A 161 1.97 9.92 9.23
N VAL A 162 2.26 8.64 8.96
CA VAL A 162 1.36 7.50 9.23
C VAL A 162 0.83 7.48 10.66
N SER A 163 1.69 7.76 11.65
CA SER A 163 1.31 7.80 13.07
C SER A 163 0.29 8.90 13.41
N ARG A 164 0.13 9.90 12.54
CA ARG A 164 -0.81 11.01 12.70
C ARG A 164 -2.12 10.81 11.94
N TRP A 165 -2.26 9.79 11.11
CA TRP A 165 -3.47 9.58 10.29
C TRP A 165 -4.73 9.41 11.15
N ARG A 166 -4.73 8.49 12.13
CA ARG A 166 -5.86 8.32 13.07
C ARG A 166 -6.11 9.57 13.92
N PRO A 167 -5.10 10.20 14.55
CA PRO A 167 -5.27 11.49 15.23
C PRO A 167 -5.89 12.59 14.36
N GLY A 168 -5.45 12.73 13.11
CA GLY A 168 -5.99 13.71 12.18
C GLY A 168 -7.43 13.41 11.75
N ILE A 169 -7.79 12.14 11.57
CA ILE A 169 -9.18 11.74 11.33
C ILE A 169 -10.05 12.10 12.54
N LYS A 170 -9.60 11.84 13.77
CA LYS A 170 -10.32 12.23 14.99
C LYS A 170 -10.53 13.74 15.08
N LEU A 171 -9.54 14.53 14.65
CA LEU A 171 -9.68 15.98 14.57
C LEU A 171 -10.80 16.42 13.61
N VAL A 172 -11.00 15.72 12.49
CA VAL A 172 -12.12 16.01 11.58
C VAL A 172 -13.47 15.59 12.17
N TYR A 173 -13.53 14.49 12.93
CA TYR A 173 -14.75 14.16 13.71
C TYR A 173 -15.13 15.26 14.71
N HIS A 174 -14.14 15.85 15.39
CA HIS A 174 -14.41 17.02 16.25
C HIS A 174 -15.02 18.19 15.46
N CYS A 175 -14.55 18.44 14.24
CA CYS A 175 -15.11 19.49 13.38
C CYS A 175 -16.55 19.17 12.94
N LEU A 176 -16.85 17.89 12.62
CA LEU A 176 -18.20 17.44 12.32
C LEU A 176 -19.17 17.74 13.47
N ASP A 177 -18.77 17.47 14.71
CA ASP A 177 -19.59 17.76 15.89
C ASP A 177 -19.78 19.26 16.10
N LEU A 178 -18.75 20.06 15.82
CA LEU A 178 -18.79 21.51 15.95
C LEU A 178 -19.74 22.15 14.92
N HIS A 179 -19.68 21.70 13.65
CA HIS A 179 -20.39 22.33 12.53
C HIS A 179 -21.79 21.76 12.27
N GLN A 180 -22.41 21.05 13.22
CA GLN A 180 -23.74 20.43 13.04
C GLN A 180 -24.82 21.41 12.55
N ASN A 181 -24.71 22.69 12.90
CA ASN A 181 -25.65 23.75 12.53
C ASN A 181 -25.16 24.64 11.38
N GLU A 182 -24.07 24.27 10.71
CA GLU A 182 -23.43 25.03 9.63
C GLU A 182 -23.33 24.15 8.37
N PRO A 183 -24.38 24.08 7.53
CA PRO A 183 -24.49 23.09 6.46
C PRO A 183 -23.28 23.02 5.51
N ASP A 184 -22.75 24.18 5.12
CA ASP A 184 -21.59 24.27 4.21
C ASP A 184 -20.31 23.72 4.84
N LEU A 185 -20.08 23.98 6.13
CA LEU A 185 -18.91 23.48 6.85
C LEU A 185 -19.07 21.99 7.15
N LEU A 186 -20.27 21.56 7.53
CA LEU A 186 -20.59 20.15 7.74
C LEU A 186 -20.37 19.33 6.46
N GLN A 187 -20.78 19.85 5.29
CA GLN A 187 -20.55 19.19 4.01
C GLN A 187 -19.04 19.05 3.71
N ARG A 188 -18.26 20.12 3.91
CA ARG A 188 -16.79 20.10 3.74
C ARG A 188 -16.14 19.08 4.66
N ASP A 189 -16.57 19.00 5.91
CA ASP A 189 -15.99 18.11 6.92
C ASP A 189 -16.28 16.65 6.59
N LYS A 190 -17.50 16.34 6.13
CA LYS A 190 -17.87 15.01 5.61
C LYS A 190 -17.00 14.65 4.39
N GLU A 191 -16.84 15.57 3.45
CA GLU A 191 -15.98 15.34 2.28
C GLU A 191 -14.53 15.07 2.70
N LYS A 192 -13.98 15.87 3.62
CA LYS A 192 -12.62 15.67 4.13
C LYS A 192 -12.48 14.31 4.80
N LEU A 193 -13.45 13.93 5.63
CA LEU A 193 -13.43 12.66 6.34
C LEU A 193 -13.44 11.49 5.35
N GLY A 194 -14.30 11.55 4.34
CA GLY A 194 -14.35 10.56 3.26
C GLY A 194 -13.03 10.45 2.49
N VAL A 195 -12.43 11.58 2.12
CA VAL A 195 -11.10 11.62 1.47
C VAL A 195 -10.01 11.03 2.36
N MET A 196 -10.01 11.32 3.66
CA MET A 196 -9.00 10.80 4.59
C MET A 196 -9.14 9.29 4.80
N TYR A 197 -10.36 8.75 4.91
CA TYR A 197 -10.57 7.30 4.95
C TYR A 197 -10.10 6.63 3.66
N PHE A 198 -10.39 7.23 2.51
CA PHE A 198 -9.96 6.73 1.20
C PHE A 198 -8.44 6.70 1.08
N GLN A 199 -7.79 7.86 1.24
CA GLN A 199 -6.36 8.01 0.95
C GLN A 199 -5.49 7.40 2.05
N LEU A 200 -5.81 7.66 3.33
CA LEU A 200 -4.92 7.31 4.44
C LEU A 200 -5.14 5.88 4.92
N LEU A 201 -6.38 5.44 5.03
CA LEU A 201 -6.70 4.14 5.64
C LEU A 201 -7.15 3.08 4.65
N GLN A 202 -7.46 3.45 3.39
CA GLN A 202 -8.10 2.58 2.41
C GLN A 202 -9.37 1.89 2.95
N ASP A 203 -10.09 2.57 3.85
CA ASP A 203 -11.38 2.11 4.39
C ASP A 203 -12.49 2.56 3.44
N TYR A 204 -12.70 1.77 2.39
CA TYR A 204 -13.58 2.15 1.29
C TYR A 204 -15.05 2.22 1.70
N GLU A 205 -15.50 1.42 2.66
CA GLU A 205 -16.86 1.50 3.20
C GLU A 205 -17.10 2.85 3.89
N ARG A 206 -16.22 3.27 4.81
CA ARG A 206 -16.36 4.56 5.50
C ARG A 206 -16.09 5.73 4.57
N ALA A 207 -15.12 5.60 3.66
CA ALA A 207 -14.87 6.61 2.64
C ALA A 207 -16.12 6.87 1.79
N ALA A 208 -16.72 5.81 1.24
CA ALA A 208 -17.93 5.93 0.44
C ALA A 208 -19.08 6.53 1.24
N TYR A 209 -19.29 6.08 2.48
CA TYR A 209 -20.34 6.62 3.34
C TYR A 209 -20.21 8.13 3.49
N TRP A 210 -19.04 8.63 3.92
CA TRP A 210 -18.84 10.06 4.14
C TRP A 210 -18.88 10.88 2.85
N LEU A 211 -18.40 10.35 1.72
CA LEU A 211 -18.48 11.01 0.42
C LEU A 211 -19.92 11.06 -0.12
N GLN A 212 -20.75 10.03 0.14
CA GLN A 212 -22.19 10.07 -0.15
C GLN A 212 -22.88 11.14 0.70
N GLN A 213 -22.58 11.19 2.00
CA GLN A 213 -23.15 12.20 2.91
C GLN A 213 -22.71 13.63 2.57
N ALA A 214 -21.58 13.79 1.88
CA ALA A 214 -21.06 15.06 1.39
C ALA A 214 -21.60 15.44 0.00
N ASP A 215 -22.42 14.59 -0.64
CA ASP A 215 -22.90 14.77 -2.01
C ASP A 215 -21.74 14.95 -3.03
N ALA A 216 -20.69 14.13 -2.89
CA ALA A 216 -19.49 14.24 -3.71
C ALA A 216 -19.77 13.90 -5.19
N GLN A 217 -19.62 14.88 -6.07
CA GLN A 217 -19.92 14.76 -7.51
C GLN A 217 -18.69 14.35 -8.33
N PRO A 218 -18.81 13.50 -9.36
CA PRO A 218 -17.67 13.01 -10.17
C PRO A 218 -16.96 14.11 -10.97
N THR A 219 -17.46 15.34 -10.95
CA THR A 219 -16.77 16.54 -11.45
C THR A 219 -15.62 17.00 -10.55
N THR A 220 -15.52 16.48 -9.32
CA THR A 220 -14.45 16.77 -8.35
C THR A 220 -13.62 15.52 -8.07
N GLU A 221 -12.41 15.69 -7.54
CA GLU A 221 -11.57 14.56 -7.13
C GLU A 221 -12.24 13.68 -6.06
N PRO A 222 -12.86 14.22 -4.98
CA PRO A 222 -13.60 13.41 -4.01
C PRO A 222 -14.74 12.58 -4.62
N GLY A 223 -15.45 13.08 -5.63
CA GLY A 223 -16.47 12.29 -6.31
C GLY A 223 -15.89 11.14 -7.13
N ILE A 224 -14.70 11.29 -7.71
CA ILE A 224 -13.99 10.16 -8.33
C ILE A 224 -13.55 9.15 -7.28
N HIS A 225 -13.09 9.58 -6.09
CA HIS A 225 -12.82 8.65 -4.99
C HIS A 225 -14.07 7.86 -4.58
N LEU A 226 -15.26 8.49 -4.57
CA LEU A 226 -16.51 7.79 -4.31
C LEU A 226 -16.80 6.71 -5.38
N CYS A 227 -16.64 7.06 -6.66
CA CYS A 227 -16.78 6.11 -7.76
C CYS A 227 -15.78 4.94 -7.63
N GLU A 228 -14.54 5.24 -7.23
CA GLU A 228 -13.52 4.22 -7.00
C GLU A 228 -13.88 3.34 -5.80
N CYS A 229 -14.41 3.89 -4.71
CA CYS A 229 -14.89 3.09 -3.58
C CYS A 229 -15.91 2.05 -4.04
N TYR A 230 -16.88 2.41 -4.88
CA TYR A 230 -17.86 1.45 -5.41
C TYR A 230 -17.19 0.29 -6.15
N TRP A 231 -16.19 0.60 -6.99
CA TRP A 231 -15.44 -0.40 -7.73
C TRP A 231 -14.53 -1.26 -6.82
N ARG A 232 -13.85 -0.66 -5.84
CA ARG A 232 -13.02 -1.34 -4.82
C ARG A 232 -13.85 -2.28 -3.94
N LEU A 233 -15.07 -1.87 -3.59
CA LEU A 233 -16.04 -2.68 -2.86
C LEU A 233 -16.69 -3.76 -3.73
N GLY A 234 -16.39 -3.80 -5.03
CA GLY A 234 -16.71 -4.91 -5.92
C GLY A 234 -17.81 -4.65 -6.93
N SER A 235 -18.37 -3.44 -7.00
CA SER A 235 -19.41 -3.09 -7.97
C SER A 235 -18.89 -2.14 -9.04
N LYS A 236 -18.38 -2.73 -10.13
CA LYS A 236 -18.06 -1.98 -11.35
C LYS A 236 -19.30 -1.31 -11.94
N SER A 237 -20.47 -1.95 -11.89
CA SER A 237 -21.71 -1.37 -12.43
C SER A 237 -22.11 -0.08 -11.69
N LEU A 238 -22.03 -0.06 -10.36
CA LEU A 238 -22.34 1.13 -9.57
C LEU A 238 -21.33 2.26 -9.82
N ALA A 239 -20.04 1.94 -9.92
CA ALA A 239 -19.01 2.91 -10.31
C ALA A 239 -19.28 3.50 -11.70
N MET A 240 -19.60 2.66 -12.67
CA MET A 240 -19.92 3.07 -14.04
C MET A 240 -21.17 3.95 -14.12
N GLN A 241 -22.20 3.64 -13.31
CA GLN A 241 -23.40 4.46 -13.21
C GLN A 241 -23.08 5.85 -12.64
N ALA A 242 -22.27 5.91 -11.58
CA ALA A 242 -21.83 7.17 -10.97
C ALA A 242 -20.96 8.02 -11.91
N LEU A 243 -20.28 7.40 -12.87
CA LEU A 243 -19.43 8.07 -13.87
C LEU A 243 -20.17 8.48 -15.16
N ALA A 244 -21.48 8.26 -15.29
CA ALA A 244 -22.23 8.45 -16.54
C ALA A 244 -22.37 9.93 -16.99
N GLY A 245 -21.83 10.90 -16.25
CA GLY A 245 -21.93 12.33 -16.56
C GLY A 245 -20.99 12.79 -17.69
N ASN A 246 -21.38 13.86 -18.39
CA ASN A 246 -20.62 14.43 -19.52
C ASN A 246 -19.36 15.21 -19.09
N ARG A 247 -19.25 15.57 -17.81
CA ARG A 247 -18.11 16.28 -17.25
C ARG A 247 -17.57 15.48 -16.08
N LEU A 248 -16.30 15.09 -16.16
CA LEU A 248 -15.63 14.30 -15.14
C LEU A 248 -14.35 15.02 -14.71
N HIS A 249 -13.95 14.80 -13.46
CA HIS A 249 -12.62 15.18 -13.00
C HIS A 249 -11.55 14.34 -13.72
N ILE A 250 -10.34 14.88 -13.87
CA ILE A 250 -9.25 14.24 -14.63
C ILE A 250 -8.87 12.85 -14.09
N SER A 251 -9.02 12.63 -12.78
CA SER A 251 -8.77 11.34 -12.12
C SER A 251 -9.65 10.21 -12.65
N ALA A 252 -10.76 10.52 -13.34
CA ALA A 252 -11.59 9.51 -14.01
C ALA A 252 -10.84 8.73 -15.10
N ILE A 253 -9.82 9.33 -15.73
CA ILE A 253 -8.98 8.63 -16.73
C ILE A 253 -8.31 7.42 -16.10
N LYS A 254 -7.71 7.59 -14.90
CA LYS A 254 -7.10 6.51 -14.14
C LYS A 254 -8.15 5.47 -13.76
N LEU A 255 -9.26 5.89 -13.15
CA LEU A 255 -10.31 4.95 -12.70
C LEU A 255 -10.88 4.12 -13.85
N TYR A 256 -11.14 4.72 -15.01
CA TYR A 256 -11.54 3.97 -16.20
C TYR A 256 -10.45 2.98 -16.65
N GLY A 257 -9.18 3.40 -16.68
CA GLY A 257 -8.05 2.53 -16.98
C GLY A 257 -7.96 1.33 -16.05
N ASP A 258 -8.05 1.57 -14.74
CA ASP A 258 -7.98 0.52 -13.72
C ASP A 258 -9.16 -0.46 -13.83
N MET A 259 -10.34 0.02 -14.25
CA MET A 259 -11.51 -0.81 -14.56
C MET A 259 -11.42 -1.55 -15.91
N GLY A 260 -10.35 -1.35 -16.69
CA GLY A 260 -10.19 -1.89 -18.04
C GLY A 260 -11.03 -1.19 -19.12
N GLU A 261 -11.66 -0.06 -18.80
CA GLU A 261 -12.50 0.74 -19.69
C GLU A 261 -11.67 1.75 -20.49
N VAL A 262 -10.66 1.26 -21.21
CA VAL A 262 -9.62 2.09 -21.85
C VAL A 262 -10.23 3.11 -22.81
N ASP A 263 -11.20 2.73 -23.64
CA ASP A 263 -11.79 3.66 -24.61
C ASP A 263 -12.52 4.82 -23.92
N LYS A 264 -13.11 4.58 -22.74
CA LYS A 264 -13.69 5.65 -21.93
C LYS A 264 -12.62 6.52 -21.29
N ALA A 265 -11.51 5.94 -20.84
CA ALA A 265 -10.35 6.71 -20.36
C ALA A 265 -9.84 7.67 -21.45
N LEU A 266 -9.69 7.18 -22.69
CA LEU A 266 -9.26 7.99 -23.83
C LEU A 266 -10.27 9.08 -24.20
N ALA A 267 -11.57 8.79 -24.14
CA ALA A 267 -12.62 9.78 -24.35
C ALA A 267 -12.56 10.91 -23.31
N VAL A 268 -12.33 10.60 -22.03
CA VAL A 268 -12.12 11.62 -21.00
C VAL A 268 -10.84 12.42 -21.28
N THR A 269 -9.74 11.78 -21.68
CA THR A 269 -8.48 12.46 -22.03
C THR A 269 -8.67 13.55 -23.09
N GLN A 270 -9.50 13.31 -24.11
CA GLN A 270 -9.79 14.28 -25.17
C GLN A 270 -10.35 15.60 -24.62
N SER A 271 -11.16 15.55 -23.55
CA SER A 271 -11.74 16.74 -22.92
C SER A 271 -10.68 17.64 -22.24
N PHE A 272 -9.49 17.11 -21.93
CA PHE A 272 -8.42 17.83 -21.24
C PHE A 272 -7.30 18.33 -22.15
N GLU A 273 -7.25 17.93 -23.43
CA GLU A 273 -6.12 18.26 -24.33
C GLU A 273 -5.92 19.76 -24.57
N LYS A 274 -6.99 20.56 -24.42
CA LYS A 274 -6.95 22.03 -24.55
C LYS A 274 -6.86 22.78 -23.22
N THR A 275 -6.70 22.07 -22.11
CA THR A 275 -6.63 22.65 -20.75
C THR A 275 -5.20 22.72 -20.25
N SER A 276 -4.94 23.33 -19.08
CA SER A 276 -3.61 23.27 -18.46
C SER A 276 -3.21 21.88 -17.95
N LEU A 277 -4.12 20.89 -17.99
CA LEU A 277 -3.93 19.54 -17.48
C LEU A 277 -3.57 18.51 -18.56
N PHE A 278 -3.32 18.91 -19.81
CA PHE A 278 -3.04 17.96 -20.92
C PHE A 278 -1.90 16.97 -20.61
N ASN A 279 -0.84 17.41 -19.91
CA ASN A 279 0.29 16.54 -19.56
C ASN A 279 -0.14 15.40 -18.64
N GLU A 280 -1.04 15.70 -17.69
CA GLU A 280 -1.57 14.72 -16.76
C GLU A 280 -2.56 13.79 -17.45
N ALA A 281 -3.41 14.34 -18.32
CA ALA A 281 -4.38 13.55 -19.06
C ALA A 281 -3.71 12.56 -20.03
N TRP A 282 -2.63 12.98 -20.71
CA TRP A 282 -1.86 12.10 -21.59
C TRP A 282 -1.04 11.06 -20.82
N LEU A 283 -0.44 11.41 -19.68
CA LEU A 283 0.23 10.41 -18.83
C LEU A 283 -0.76 9.35 -18.34
N ASN A 284 -1.91 9.77 -17.79
CA ASN A 284 -2.91 8.84 -17.27
C ASN A 284 -3.50 7.96 -18.39
N ALA A 285 -3.65 8.49 -19.62
CA ALA A 285 -4.05 7.71 -20.79
C ALA A 285 -2.99 6.67 -21.18
N GLY A 286 -1.72 7.07 -21.21
CA GLY A 286 -0.60 6.15 -21.45
C GLY A 286 -0.54 5.04 -20.41
N ASP A 287 -0.76 5.36 -19.14
CA ASP A 287 -0.82 4.39 -18.03
C ASP A 287 -1.99 3.41 -18.21
N ALA A 288 -3.18 3.89 -18.57
CA ALA A 288 -4.35 3.05 -18.86
C ALA A 288 -4.11 2.10 -20.06
N LEU A 289 -3.51 2.61 -21.14
CA LEU A 289 -3.15 1.82 -22.32
C LEU A 289 -2.09 0.76 -21.99
N ARG A 290 -1.07 1.13 -21.20
CA ARG A 290 -0.01 0.24 -20.74
C ARG A 290 -0.58 -0.91 -19.90
N ALA A 291 -1.46 -0.60 -18.94
CA ALA A 291 -2.13 -1.62 -18.12
C ALA A 291 -2.99 -2.58 -18.96
N ALA A 292 -3.56 -2.11 -20.07
CA ALA A 292 -4.31 -2.93 -21.00
C ALA A 292 -3.45 -3.67 -22.05
N GLY A 293 -2.12 -3.57 -21.98
CA GLY A 293 -1.20 -4.21 -22.92
C GLY A 293 -1.12 -3.53 -24.30
N ARG A 294 -1.73 -2.36 -24.48
CA ARG A 294 -1.69 -1.56 -25.73
C ARG A 294 -0.42 -0.69 -25.77
N LEU A 295 0.74 -1.35 -25.81
CA LEU A 295 2.03 -0.72 -25.52
C LEU A 295 2.46 0.36 -26.54
N ASP A 296 2.22 0.14 -27.83
CA ASP A 296 2.58 1.12 -28.87
C ASP A 296 1.79 2.42 -28.72
N GLU A 297 0.50 2.30 -28.42
CA GLU A 297 -0.37 3.45 -28.14
C GLU A 297 0.02 4.14 -26.83
N ALA A 298 0.40 3.38 -25.80
CA ALA A 298 0.90 3.93 -24.55
C ALA A 298 2.16 4.80 -24.79
N ILE A 299 3.12 4.29 -25.56
CA ILE A 299 4.33 5.04 -25.98
C ILE A 299 3.94 6.31 -26.72
N ALA A 300 2.97 6.26 -27.64
CA ALA A 300 2.52 7.45 -28.37
C ALA A 300 1.97 8.54 -27.45
N TYR A 301 1.18 8.18 -26.43
CA TYR A 301 0.69 9.13 -25.43
C TYR A 301 1.80 9.70 -24.55
N TYR A 302 2.77 8.88 -24.12
CA TYR A 302 3.94 9.37 -23.39
C TYR A 302 4.79 10.31 -24.26
N GLN A 303 4.94 10.02 -25.55
CA GLN A 303 5.69 10.86 -26.48
C GLN A 303 5.05 12.25 -26.64
N LYS A 304 3.70 12.35 -26.66
CA LYS A 304 3.00 13.65 -26.64
C LYS A 304 3.45 14.54 -25.47
N VAL A 305 3.67 13.95 -24.28
CA VAL A 305 4.17 14.68 -23.09
C VAL A 305 5.61 15.16 -23.28
N LEU A 306 6.45 14.35 -23.90
CA LEU A 306 7.86 14.71 -24.18
C LEU A 306 7.97 15.84 -25.21
N ASP A 307 7.15 15.78 -26.27
CA ASP A 307 7.15 16.74 -27.37
C ASP A 307 6.57 18.09 -26.95
N LYS A 308 5.64 18.10 -26.00
CA LYS A 308 4.96 19.31 -25.54
C LYS A 308 5.79 20.05 -24.49
N ASN A 309 6.43 21.15 -24.90
CA ASN A 309 7.22 21.99 -24.00
C ASN A 309 6.40 23.08 -23.29
N GLN A 310 5.30 22.70 -22.65
CA GLN A 310 4.38 23.64 -21.99
C GLN A 310 3.87 23.07 -20.67
N ALA A 311 3.92 23.86 -19.60
CA ALA A 311 3.34 23.58 -18.30
C ALA A 311 3.23 24.87 -17.47
N ARG A 312 2.58 24.78 -16.30
CA ARG A 312 2.47 25.91 -15.36
C ARG A 312 3.80 26.40 -14.79
N ASN A 313 4.80 25.53 -14.68
CA ASN A 313 6.16 25.86 -14.24
C ASN A 313 7.16 24.77 -14.68
N GLN A 314 8.46 25.06 -14.53
CA GLN A 314 9.55 24.16 -14.97
C GLN A 314 9.63 22.87 -14.15
N GLU A 315 9.40 22.92 -12.85
CA GLU A 315 9.42 21.72 -12.00
C GLU A 315 8.33 20.72 -12.42
N TYR A 316 7.13 21.22 -12.67
CA TYR A 316 6.02 20.44 -13.19
C TYR A 316 6.37 19.85 -14.55
N LEU A 317 6.88 20.66 -15.48
CA LEU A 317 7.27 20.16 -16.81
C LEU A 317 8.31 19.05 -16.71
N SER A 318 9.36 19.26 -15.92
CA SER A 318 10.44 18.29 -15.68
C SER A 318 9.91 16.99 -15.11
N ARG A 319 9.02 17.05 -14.12
CA ARG A 319 8.38 15.87 -13.51
C ARG A 319 7.60 15.05 -14.53
N TYR A 320 6.75 15.70 -15.32
CA TYR A 320 5.91 15.00 -16.30
C TYR A 320 6.73 14.42 -17.45
N LYS A 321 7.75 15.14 -17.93
CA LYS A 321 8.68 14.62 -18.95
C LYS A 321 9.52 13.46 -18.42
N GLY A 322 10.04 13.57 -17.20
CA GLY A 322 10.79 12.49 -16.55
C GLY A 322 9.93 11.22 -16.44
N ARG A 323 8.69 11.34 -15.93
CA ARG A 323 7.75 10.23 -15.86
C ARG A 323 7.44 9.61 -17.22
N ALA A 324 7.21 10.41 -18.25
CA ALA A 324 6.94 9.91 -19.61
C ALA A 324 8.14 9.14 -20.18
N ALA A 325 9.35 9.69 -20.05
CA ALA A 325 10.58 9.05 -20.51
C ALA A 325 10.83 7.73 -19.77
N GLU A 326 10.65 7.71 -18.45
CA GLU A 326 10.80 6.50 -17.63
C GLU A 326 9.73 5.46 -17.91
N ALA A 327 8.49 5.86 -18.23
CA ALA A 327 7.45 4.93 -18.62
C ALA A 327 7.76 4.25 -19.97
N ILE A 328 8.27 5.02 -20.94
CA ILE A 328 8.76 4.46 -22.22
C ILE A 328 9.94 3.51 -21.98
N GLU A 329 10.88 3.90 -21.12
CA GLU A 329 12.01 3.06 -20.73
C GLU A 329 11.53 1.75 -20.07
N ALA A 330 10.60 1.83 -19.11
CA ALA A 330 10.04 0.66 -18.44
C ALA A 330 9.31 -0.28 -19.41
N ILE A 331 8.64 0.27 -20.44
CA ILE A 331 8.05 -0.55 -21.51
C ILE A 331 9.13 -1.29 -22.32
N ARG A 332 10.23 -0.61 -22.66
CA ARG A 332 11.35 -1.24 -23.40
C ARG A 332 12.08 -2.30 -22.58
N LEU A 333 12.13 -2.12 -21.26
CA LEU A 333 12.73 -3.07 -20.33
C LEU A 333 11.83 -4.28 -20.02
N PHE A 334 10.61 -4.35 -20.59
CA PHE A 334 9.65 -5.40 -20.22
C PHE A 334 10.24 -6.81 -20.29
N ASP A 335 10.89 -7.17 -21.39
CA ASP A 335 11.40 -8.54 -21.57
C ASP A 335 12.64 -8.86 -20.71
N GLN A 336 13.33 -7.82 -20.22
CA GLN A 336 14.57 -7.94 -19.45
C GLN A 336 14.33 -8.00 -17.93
N ALA A 337 13.17 -7.56 -17.45
CA ALA A 337 12.85 -7.52 -16.01
C ALA A 337 11.99 -8.72 -15.54
N ASP A 338 12.07 -9.85 -16.24
CA ASP A 338 11.48 -11.13 -15.81
C ASP A 338 12.26 -11.69 -14.61
N VAL A 339 11.63 -11.73 -13.43
CA VAL A 339 12.25 -12.19 -12.17
C VAL A 339 12.88 -13.58 -12.28
N SER A 340 12.36 -14.46 -13.15
CA SER A 340 12.91 -15.80 -13.35
C SER A 340 14.31 -15.81 -13.96
N LYS A 341 14.70 -14.70 -14.59
CA LYS A 341 16.00 -14.47 -15.24
C LYS A 341 16.90 -13.53 -14.45
N VAL A 342 16.50 -13.14 -13.25
CA VAL A 342 17.27 -12.25 -12.38
C VAL A 342 18.14 -13.08 -11.43
N ALA A 343 19.39 -12.69 -11.24
CA ALA A 343 20.26 -13.32 -10.25
C ALA A 343 19.81 -13.03 -8.82
N ASP A 344 20.12 -13.96 -7.93
CA ASP A 344 19.90 -13.74 -6.50
C ASP A 344 20.79 -12.58 -6.04
N GLY A 345 20.22 -11.64 -5.29
CA GLY A 345 20.92 -10.42 -4.93
C GLY A 345 20.00 -9.29 -4.47
N LYS A 346 20.63 -8.14 -4.20
CA LYS A 346 19.97 -6.89 -3.86
C LYS A 346 20.30 -5.83 -4.90
N TYR A 347 19.27 -5.23 -5.49
CA TYR A 347 19.40 -4.28 -6.57
C TYR A 347 18.79 -2.95 -6.18
N ARG A 348 19.53 -1.86 -6.38
CA ARG A 348 19.11 -0.51 -6.00
C ARG A 348 18.98 0.36 -7.22
N GLN A 349 17.80 0.93 -7.39
CA GLN A 349 17.51 1.83 -8.50
C GLN A 349 16.58 2.96 -8.05
N SER A 350 16.58 4.04 -8.84
CA SER A 350 15.77 5.22 -8.59
C SER A 350 14.88 5.56 -9.78
N ALA A 351 13.76 6.23 -9.51
CA ALA A 351 12.86 6.79 -10.51
C ALA A 351 12.31 8.16 -10.07
N THR A 352 11.69 8.88 -11.00
CA THR A 352 11.12 10.21 -10.77
C THR A 352 9.86 10.13 -9.91
N GLY A 353 9.94 10.58 -8.66
CA GLY A 353 8.82 10.68 -7.72
C GLY A 353 8.09 12.03 -7.74
N TYR A 354 7.16 12.22 -6.81
CA TYR A 354 6.34 13.43 -6.72
C TYR A 354 7.16 14.66 -6.33
N ASN A 355 8.12 14.51 -5.44
CA ASN A 355 8.86 15.64 -4.87
C ASN A 355 10.39 15.43 -4.94
N GLY A 356 10.83 14.65 -5.94
CA GLY A 356 12.23 14.30 -6.19
C GLY A 356 12.38 12.82 -6.53
N PRO A 357 13.62 12.33 -6.70
CA PRO A 357 13.87 10.92 -6.95
C PRO A 357 13.46 10.06 -5.74
N LEU A 358 12.90 8.88 -6.04
CA LEU A 358 12.59 7.82 -5.09
C LEU A 358 13.46 6.61 -5.41
N GLU A 359 14.15 6.07 -4.40
CA GLU A 359 15.01 4.88 -4.50
C GLU A 359 14.33 3.68 -3.85
N VAL A 360 14.43 2.53 -4.53
CA VAL A 360 14.05 1.22 -3.98
C VAL A 360 15.25 0.27 -3.92
N GLU A 361 15.24 -0.63 -2.95
CA GLU A 361 16.04 -1.86 -2.94
C GLU A 361 15.12 -3.05 -3.17
N VAL A 362 15.40 -3.83 -4.22
CA VAL A 362 14.70 -5.07 -4.55
C VAL A 362 15.60 -6.25 -4.17
N THR A 363 15.08 -7.17 -3.36
CA THR A 363 15.76 -8.43 -3.04
C THR A 363 15.16 -9.56 -3.85
N VAL A 364 16.00 -10.25 -4.63
CA VAL A 364 15.65 -11.45 -5.38
C VAL A 364 16.36 -12.65 -4.76
N ASN A 365 15.61 -13.72 -4.49
CA ASN A 365 16.16 -15.00 -4.05
C ASN A 365 15.38 -16.14 -4.71
N ASN A 366 16.08 -17.17 -5.19
CA ASN A 366 15.48 -18.33 -5.84
C ASN A 366 14.45 -17.93 -6.91
N ALA A 367 14.81 -17.01 -7.81
CA ALA A 367 13.93 -16.53 -8.89
C ALA A 367 12.62 -15.88 -8.40
N ARG A 368 12.59 -15.33 -7.19
CA ARG A 368 11.43 -14.64 -6.59
C ARG A 368 11.80 -13.29 -6.03
N ILE A 369 10.89 -12.33 -6.15
CA ILE A 369 10.96 -11.05 -5.44
C ILE A 369 10.57 -11.32 -3.99
N THR A 370 11.53 -11.27 -3.07
CA THR A 370 11.24 -11.51 -1.63
C THR A 370 11.03 -10.22 -0.86
N GLN A 371 11.51 -9.09 -1.36
CA GLN A 371 11.32 -7.79 -0.73
C GLN A 371 11.48 -6.65 -1.74
N VAL A 372 10.62 -5.64 -1.61
CA VAL A 372 10.81 -4.32 -2.20
C VAL A 372 10.77 -3.31 -1.07
N LYS A 373 11.82 -2.52 -0.90
CA LYS A 373 11.93 -1.52 0.16
C LYS A 373 12.22 -0.15 -0.43
N VAL A 374 11.40 0.84 -0.12
CA VAL A 374 11.75 2.24 -0.39
C VAL A 374 12.83 2.67 0.58
N THR A 375 14.01 3.01 0.08
CA THR A 375 15.21 3.29 0.90
C THR A 375 15.48 4.77 1.05
N LYS A 376 15.06 5.58 0.09
CA LYS A 376 15.24 7.04 0.09
C LYS A 376 14.16 7.70 -0.74
N HIS A 377 13.51 8.71 -0.20
CA HIS A 377 12.54 9.50 -0.96
C HIS A 377 12.38 10.90 -0.39
N ARG A 378 11.78 11.79 -1.18
CA ARG A 378 11.35 13.14 -0.75
C ARG A 378 9.84 13.33 -0.84
N GLU A 379 9.11 12.25 -1.12
CA GLU A 379 7.67 12.25 -1.32
C GLU A 379 6.93 12.97 -0.20
N LYS A 380 5.93 13.74 -0.61
CA LYS A 380 4.89 14.29 0.26
C LYS A 380 3.57 13.70 -0.22
N GLN A 381 2.59 13.58 0.68
CA GLN A 381 1.26 13.05 0.31
C GLN A 381 1.33 11.63 -0.30
N PHE A 382 2.27 10.80 0.19
CA PHE A 382 2.45 9.45 -0.34
C PHE A 382 1.33 8.49 0.08
N TYR A 383 0.53 8.85 1.08
CA TYR A 383 -0.62 8.07 1.55
C TYR A 383 -0.24 6.59 1.79
N ALA A 384 -1.02 5.62 1.31
CA ALA A 384 -0.66 4.21 1.42
C ALA A 384 0.41 3.74 0.41
N ALA A 385 0.85 4.57 -0.56
CA ALA A 385 1.67 4.11 -1.69
C ALA A 385 3.02 3.50 -1.30
N LEU A 386 3.67 4.00 -0.24
CA LEU A 386 4.97 3.48 0.22
C LEU A 386 4.89 2.10 0.87
N THR A 387 3.68 1.65 1.25
CA THR A 387 3.45 0.34 1.85
C THR A 387 2.73 -0.59 0.90
N ASP A 388 1.67 -0.10 0.26
CA ASP A 388 0.77 -0.86 -0.60
C ASP A 388 1.47 -1.27 -1.91
N THR A 389 2.15 -0.34 -2.60
CA THR A 389 2.82 -0.63 -3.88
C THR A 389 3.91 -1.70 -3.74
N PRO A 390 4.85 -1.61 -2.78
CA PRO A 390 5.86 -2.67 -2.59
C PRO A 390 5.24 -4.03 -2.22
N GLN A 391 4.17 -4.04 -1.42
CA GLN A 391 3.47 -5.26 -1.05
C GLN A 391 2.85 -5.92 -2.29
N GLN A 392 2.12 -5.16 -3.12
CA GLN A 392 1.55 -5.68 -4.36
C GLN A 392 2.62 -6.29 -5.27
N ILE A 393 3.79 -5.65 -5.40
CA ILE A 393 4.89 -6.17 -6.24
C ILE A 393 5.38 -7.53 -5.74
N VAL A 394 5.57 -7.66 -4.43
CA VAL A 394 6.00 -8.93 -3.81
C VAL A 394 4.91 -9.99 -3.96
N GLU A 395 3.66 -9.66 -3.72
CA GLU A 395 2.55 -10.61 -3.82
C GLU A 395 2.35 -11.12 -5.26
N GLN A 396 2.38 -10.21 -6.23
CA GLN A 396 2.19 -10.53 -7.65
C GLN A 396 3.45 -11.10 -8.31
N GLN A 397 4.61 -11.05 -7.63
CA GLN A 397 5.91 -11.40 -8.21
C GLN A 397 6.19 -10.66 -9.52
N SER A 398 5.66 -9.44 -9.63
CA SER A 398 5.71 -8.64 -10.84
C SER A 398 5.67 -7.17 -10.48
N TYR A 399 6.32 -6.34 -11.29
CA TYR A 399 6.12 -4.89 -11.26
C TYR A 399 5.06 -4.44 -12.28
N ARG A 400 4.52 -5.38 -13.07
CA ARG A 400 3.47 -5.14 -14.05
C ARG A 400 2.10 -5.19 -13.38
N ASN A 401 1.13 -4.49 -13.95
CA ASN A 401 -0.26 -4.50 -13.49
C ASN A 401 -0.45 -4.18 -12.00
N ILE A 402 0.48 -3.41 -11.44
CA ILE A 402 0.40 -2.89 -10.08
C ILE A 402 -0.59 -1.74 -10.06
N ASP A 403 -1.56 -1.85 -9.16
CA ASP A 403 -2.59 -0.86 -9.00
C ASP A 403 -2.03 0.31 -8.18
N GLY A 404 -1.86 1.47 -8.82
CA GLY A 404 -1.31 2.64 -8.15
C GLY A 404 -2.29 3.23 -7.15
N THR A 405 -1.82 3.60 -5.96
CA THR A 405 -2.64 4.28 -4.95
C THR A 405 -3.19 5.60 -5.51
N SER A 406 -4.52 5.73 -5.58
CA SER A 406 -5.18 6.95 -6.03
C SER A 406 -4.86 8.14 -5.11
N GLY A 407 -4.54 9.29 -5.70
CA GLY A 407 -3.97 10.45 -4.99
C GLY A 407 -2.45 10.40 -4.79
N ALA A 408 -1.81 9.23 -4.89
CA ALA A 408 -0.36 9.04 -4.81
C ALA A 408 0.19 8.23 -6.00
N THR A 409 -0.40 8.43 -7.18
CA THR A 409 -0.06 7.68 -8.41
C THR A 409 1.38 7.93 -8.86
N ILE A 410 1.88 9.16 -8.72
CA ILE A 410 3.28 9.48 -9.06
C ILE A 410 4.24 8.68 -8.18
N THR A 411 3.97 8.62 -6.88
CA THR A 411 4.77 7.83 -5.93
C THR A 411 4.72 6.33 -6.26
N SER A 412 3.53 5.80 -6.52
CA SER A 412 3.33 4.38 -6.87
C SER A 412 4.10 4.03 -8.15
N GLN A 413 4.00 4.87 -9.19
CA GLN A 413 4.69 4.64 -10.46
C GLN A 413 6.21 4.75 -10.31
N ALA A 414 6.71 5.64 -9.44
CA ALA A 414 8.14 5.72 -9.16
C ALA A 414 8.67 4.42 -8.53
N ILE A 415 7.92 3.83 -7.58
CA ILE A 415 8.27 2.53 -6.99
C ILE A 415 8.29 1.44 -8.09
N VAL A 416 7.24 1.35 -8.91
CA VAL A 416 7.13 0.39 -10.02
C VAL A 416 8.28 0.54 -11.01
N ASN A 417 8.57 1.75 -11.47
CA ASN A 417 9.63 2.02 -12.43
C ASN A 417 11.02 1.72 -11.85
N ALA A 418 11.27 2.09 -10.59
CA ALA A 418 12.53 1.80 -9.93
C ALA A 418 12.72 0.30 -9.71
N THR A 419 11.64 -0.45 -9.40
CA THR A 419 11.67 -1.91 -9.34
C THR A 419 11.98 -2.53 -10.70
N ALA A 420 11.35 -2.06 -11.78
CA ALA A 420 11.62 -2.56 -13.14
C ALA A 420 13.11 -2.40 -13.50
N LYS A 421 13.69 -1.22 -13.22
CA LYS A 421 15.12 -0.95 -13.42
C LYS A 421 16.00 -1.86 -12.56
N ALA A 422 15.63 -2.07 -11.30
CA ALA A 422 16.39 -2.92 -10.37
C ALA A 422 16.44 -4.38 -10.84
N LEU A 423 15.31 -4.91 -11.33
CA LEU A 423 15.24 -6.26 -11.89
C LEU A 423 16.06 -6.37 -13.19
N ALA A 424 15.93 -5.40 -14.10
CA ALA A 424 16.71 -5.39 -15.33
C ALA A 424 18.23 -5.33 -15.08
N GLN A 425 18.70 -4.63 -14.03
CA GLN A 425 20.11 -4.61 -13.63
C GLN A 425 20.61 -6.01 -13.22
N GLY A 426 19.74 -6.84 -12.66
CA GLY A 426 20.09 -8.19 -12.23
C GLY A 426 19.84 -9.28 -13.27
N ALA A 427 19.40 -8.93 -14.47
CA ALA A 427 19.14 -9.87 -15.54
C ALA A 427 20.41 -10.64 -15.94
N LYS A 428 20.26 -11.96 -16.17
CA LYS A 428 21.33 -12.86 -16.61
C LYS A 428 21.36 -13.08 -18.12
#